data_AF-A0A7R9ZMU7-F1
#
_entry.id   AF-A0A7R9ZMU7-F1
#
_cell.length_a   1.000
_cell.length_b   1.000
_cell.length_c   1.000
_cell.angle_alpha   90.00
_cell.angle_beta   90.00
_cell.angle_gamma   90.00
#
_symmetry.space_group_name_H-M   'P 1'
#
loop_
_entity.id
_entity.type
_entity.pdbx_description
1 polymer ?
#
loop_
_entity_poly.entity_id
_entity_poly.type
_entity_poly.pdbx_seq_one_letter_code
_entity_poly.pdbx_strand_id
1 'polypeptide(L)'
;ETVGYVYTDYQKSLFDSECVLLEDVNWNAGEIFTATCMESINAAVVDIFVSDPSFDSVLDDAEIPQCCQKPADANYPTIQYTFEIKCNDPCPAAARKLATEANKGDEVTGGYAKKTVSEHAIEAKT
;
A
#
# COMPACT_ATOMS: atom_id res chain seq x y z
N GLU A 1 5.33 16.89 6.95
CA GLU A 1 6.09 16.59 5.72
C GLU A 1 5.14 15.86 4.79
N THR A 2 5.16 16.21 3.51
CA THR A 2 4.25 15.68 2.49
C THR A 2 5.07 15.22 1.30
N VAL A 3 4.53 14.26 0.56
CA VAL A 3 5.03 13.82 -0.74
C VAL A 3 4.28 14.57 -1.82
N GLY A 4 4.97 14.97 -2.89
CA GLY A 4 4.33 15.58 -4.07
C GLY A 4 3.21 14.75 -4.66
N TYR A 5 3.52 13.55 -5.17
CA TYR A 5 2.54 12.69 -5.84
C TYR A 5 2.68 11.22 -5.45
N VAL A 6 1.55 10.54 -5.31
CA VAL A 6 1.45 9.08 -5.15
C VAL A 6 0.47 8.52 -6.19
N TYR A 7 0.92 7.56 -6.96
CA TYR A 7 0.12 6.83 -7.95
C TYR A 7 -0.03 5.39 -7.49
N THR A 8 -1.25 4.88 -7.44
CA THR A 8 -1.53 3.49 -7.04
C THR A 8 -2.20 2.78 -8.20
N ASP A 9 -1.49 1.85 -8.84
CA ASP A 9 -1.99 1.02 -9.95
C ASP A 9 -2.30 -0.39 -9.42
N TYR A 10 -3.50 -0.88 -9.72
CA TYR A 10 -3.95 -2.20 -9.31
C TYR A 10 -5.05 -2.76 -10.21
N GLN A 11 -5.17 -4.08 -10.23
CA GLN A 11 -6.29 -4.74 -10.89
C GLN A 11 -7.56 -4.54 -10.06
N LYS A 12 -8.51 -3.75 -10.54
CA LYS A 12 -9.82 -3.55 -9.90
C LYS A 12 -10.73 -4.74 -10.13
N SER A 13 -10.66 -5.33 -11.32
CA SER A 13 -11.42 -6.54 -11.70
C SER A 13 -10.60 -7.40 -12.67
N LEU A 14 -11.14 -8.55 -13.08
CA LEU A 14 -10.47 -9.45 -14.03
C LEU A 14 -10.19 -8.82 -15.41
N PHE A 15 -10.89 -7.73 -15.75
CA PHE A 15 -10.80 -7.10 -17.07
C PHE A 15 -10.47 -5.61 -16.98
N ASP A 16 -10.23 -5.08 -15.78
CA ASP A 16 -10.10 -3.65 -15.56
C ASP A 16 -9.05 -3.35 -14.49
N SER A 17 -8.11 -2.48 -14.85
CA SER A 17 -7.10 -1.91 -13.96
C SER A 17 -7.48 -0.48 -13.61
N GLU A 18 -7.21 -0.08 -12.38
CA GLU A 18 -7.45 1.28 -11.91
C GLU A 18 -6.15 1.90 -11.43
N CYS A 19 -5.93 3.16 -11.82
CA CYS A 19 -4.85 3.97 -11.28
C CYS A 19 -5.43 5.17 -10.54
N VAL A 20 -5.04 5.31 -9.27
CA VAL A 20 -5.45 6.42 -8.41
C VAL A 20 -4.28 7.36 -8.20
N LEU A 21 -4.49 8.65 -8.48
CA LEU A 21 -3.54 9.72 -8.20
C LEU A 21 -3.93 10.45 -6.92
N LEU A 22 -2.97 10.62 -6.02
CA LEU A 22 -3.06 11.46 -4.84
C LEU A 22 -1.95 12.52 -4.87
N GLU A 23 -2.31 13.74 -4.51
CA GLU A 23 -1.41 14.90 -4.48
C GLU A 23 -1.24 15.38 -3.04
N ASP A 24 -0.08 15.98 -2.72
CA ASP A 24 0.23 16.56 -1.40
C ASP A 24 -0.03 15.60 -0.23
N VAL A 25 0.39 14.34 -0.41
CA VAL A 25 0.08 13.24 0.51
C VAL A 25 0.89 13.39 1.80
N ASN A 26 0.20 13.42 2.94
CA ASN A 26 0.85 13.37 4.25
C ASN A 26 1.40 11.96 4.51
N TRP A 27 2.64 11.85 5.00
CA TRP A 27 3.24 10.55 5.33
C TRP A 27 2.44 9.70 6.34
N ASN A 28 1.57 10.32 7.15
CA ASN A 28 0.70 9.63 8.09
C ASN A 28 -0.71 9.37 7.56
N ALA A 29 -0.99 9.77 6.31
CA ALA A 29 -2.24 9.43 5.65
C ALA A 29 -2.23 7.96 5.25
N GLY A 30 -3.39 7.33 5.32
CA GLY A 30 -3.62 5.97 4.83
C GLY A 30 -4.85 5.98 3.95
N GLU A 31 -4.78 5.23 2.86
CA GLU A 31 -5.90 5.02 1.94
C GLU A 31 -6.16 3.51 1.80
N ILE A 32 -7.40 3.15 1.55
CA ILE A 32 -7.83 1.75 1.42
C ILE A 32 -8.19 1.48 -0.03
N PHE A 33 -7.52 0.49 -0.62
CA PHE A 33 -7.77 0.02 -1.98
C PHE A 33 -8.24 -1.44 -1.95
N THR A 34 -9.13 -1.79 -2.88
CA THR A 34 -9.59 -3.17 -3.07
C THR A 34 -9.07 -3.67 -4.41
N ALA A 35 -8.08 -4.55 -4.37
CA ALA A 35 -7.50 -5.18 -5.56
C ALA A 35 -8.08 -6.60 -5.76
N THR A 36 -8.25 -6.99 -7.02
CA THR A 36 -8.71 -8.30 -7.45
C THR A 36 -7.54 -9.26 -7.62
N CYS A 37 -7.74 -10.49 -7.14
CA CYS A 37 -6.80 -11.59 -7.31
C CYS A 37 -6.67 -12.03 -8.77
N MET A 38 -5.43 -12.12 -9.24
CA MET A 38 -5.12 -12.70 -10.54
C MET A 38 -5.02 -14.22 -10.39
N GLU A 39 -5.92 -14.96 -11.05
CA GLU A 39 -5.98 -16.43 -10.95
C GLU A 39 -4.68 -17.11 -11.39
N SER A 40 -3.97 -16.55 -12.37
CA SER A 40 -2.73 -17.11 -12.92
C SER A 40 -1.57 -17.16 -11.92
N ILE A 41 -1.54 -16.23 -10.95
CA ILE A 41 -0.45 -16.10 -9.96
C ILE A 41 -0.93 -16.28 -8.52
N ASN A 42 -2.24 -16.41 -8.29
CA ASN A 42 -2.85 -16.54 -6.95
C ASN A 42 -2.45 -15.39 -6.00
N ALA A 43 -2.35 -14.19 -6.57
CA ALA A 43 -2.01 -12.98 -5.87
C ALA A 43 -2.74 -11.78 -6.47
N ALA A 44 -2.98 -10.77 -5.65
CA ALA A 44 -3.23 -9.42 -6.12
C ALA A 44 -1.89 -8.66 -6.16
N VAL A 45 -1.63 -7.94 -7.24
CA VAL A 45 -0.46 -7.07 -7.38
C VAL A 45 -0.92 -5.63 -7.29
N VAL A 46 -0.25 -4.84 -6.45
CA VAL A 46 -0.46 -3.41 -6.29
C VAL A 46 0.88 -2.71 -6.47
N ASP A 47 0.95 -1.80 -7.44
CA ASP A 47 2.11 -0.97 -7.67
C ASP A 47 1.84 0.44 -7.14
N ILE A 48 2.77 0.94 -6.34
CA ILE A 48 2.73 2.30 -5.79
C ILE A 48 3.94 3.06 -6.31
N PHE A 49 3.70 4.15 -7.02
CA PHE A 49 4.73 5.07 -7.49
C PHE A 49 4.68 6.33 -6.64
N VAL A 50 5.84 6.73 -6.13
CA VAL A 50 5.98 7.92 -5.28
C VAL A 50 6.91 8.86 -6.01
N SER A 51 6.44 10.07 -6.34
CA SER A 51 7.22 11.08 -7.06
C SER A 51 7.39 12.33 -6.22
N ASP A 52 8.64 12.72 -5.96
CA ASP A 52 8.96 13.86 -5.12
C ASP A 52 10.27 14.53 -5.56
N PRO A 53 10.37 15.87 -5.55
CA PRO A 53 11.61 16.56 -5.94
C PRO A 53 12.79 16.29 -5.00
N SER A 54 12.57 15.72 -3.80
CA SER A 54 13.65 15.37 -2.86
C SER A 54 14.40 14.07 -3.17
N PHE A 55 13.89 13.27 -4.11
CA PHE A 55 14.48 12.00 -4.54
C PHE A 55 15.66 12.18 -5.51
N ASP A 56 16.46 11.14 -5.70
CA ASP A 56 17.65 11.17 -6.56
C ASP A 56 17.26 10.88 -8.01
N SER A 57 17.42 11.85 -8.90
CA SER A 57 17.05 11.72 -10.32
C SER A 57 17.77 10.61 -11.11
N VAL A 58 18.86 10.06 -10.59
CA VAL A 58 19.65 9.02 -11.25
C VAL A 58 19.33 7.64 -10.68
N LEU A 59 19.04 7.55 -9.38
CA LEU A 59 18.75 6.28 -8.71
C LEU A 59 17.25 5.97 -8.63
N ASP A 60 16.42 7.01 -8.61
CA ASP A 60 14.96 6.96 -8.47
C ASP A 60 14.32 7.33 -9.83
N ASP A 61 14.42 6.42 -10.79
CA ASP A 61 14.04 6.61 -12.19
C ASP A 61 12.83 5.77 -12.63
N ALA A 62 11.98 5.35 -11.69
CA ALA A 62 10.83 4.51 -11.99
C ALA A 62 9.84 5.20 -12.95
N GLU A 63 9.36 4.46 -13.95
CA GLU A 63 8.42 4.96 -14.95
C GLU A 63 6.97 4.74 -14.51
N ILE A 64 6.21 5.84 -14.39
CA ILE A 64 4.77 5.79 -14.11
C ILE A 64 4.03 5.26 -15.36
N PRO A 65 3.16 4.24 -15.23
CA PRO A 65 2.39 3.71 -16.35
C PRO A 65 1.56 4.78 -17.05
N GLN A 66 1.42 4.71 -18.38
CA GLN A 66 0.66 5.71 -19.14
C GLN A 66 -0.83 5.82 -18.74
N CYS A 67 -1.42 4.76 -18.19
CA CYS A 67 -2.78 4.79 -17.65
C CYS A 67 -2.91 5.69 -16.42
N CYS A 68 -1.84 5.84 -15.64
CA CYS A 68 -1.72 6.81 -14.58
C CYS A 68 -1.37 8.16 -15.21
N GLN A 69 -2.39 8.95 -15.58
CA GLN A 69 -2.21 10.25 -16.21
C GLN A 69 -1.34 11.17 -15.35
N LYS A 70 -0.04 11.23 -15.66
CA LYS A 70 0.93 12.06 -14.96
C LYS A 70 0.64 13.55 -15.25
N PRO A 71 0.49 14.40 -14.22
CA PRO A 71 0.40 15.84 -14.42
C PRO A 71 1.62 16.38 -15.18
N ALA A 72 1.40 17.34 -16.07
CA ALA A 72 2.46 17.85 -16.96
C ALA A 72 3.64 18.49 -16.22
N ASP A 73 3.41 18.95 -14.99
CA ASP A 73 4.35 19.55 -14.06
C ASP A 73 5.03 18.54 -13.13
N ALA A 74 4.57 17.29 -13.06
CA ALA A 74 5.05 16.26 -12.14
C ALA A 74 6.37 15.58 -12.57
N ASN A 75 7.31 16.29 -13.21
CA ASN A 75 8.60 15.72 -13.64
C ASN A 75 9.61 15.60 -12.50
N TYR A 76 9.24 14.83 -11.48
CA TYR A 76 10.08 14.51 -10.34
C TYR A 76 10.66 13.09 -10.46
N PRO A 77 11.83 12.84 -9.85
CA PRO A 77 12.32 11.49 -9.65
C PRO A 77 11.28 10.64 -8.92
N THR A 78 11.23 9.36 -9.24
CA THR A 78 10.13 8.48 -8.86
C THR A 78 10.67 7.12 -8.41
N ILE A 79 10.13 6.63 -7.31
CA ILE A 79 10.38 5.27 -6.82
C ILE A 79 9.12 4.43 -6.99
N GLN A 80 9.30 3.13 -7.22
CA GLN A 80 8.22 2.15 -7.29
C GLN A 80 8.32 1.16 -6.13
N TYR A 81 7.17 0.90 -5.51
CA TYR A 81 6.96 -0.21 -4.59
C TYR A 81 5.94 -1.16 -5.19
N THR A 82 6.31 -2.44 -5.30
CA THR A 82 5.39 -3.49 -5.74
C THR A 82 5.02 -4.39 -4.57
N PHE A 83 3.72 -4.53 -4.33
CA PHE A 83 3.18 -5.41 -3.30
C PHE A 83 2.48 -6.60 -3.96
N GLU A 84 2.98 -7.81 -3.69
CA GLU A 84 2.32 -9.05 -4.05
C GLU A 84 1.58 -9.61 -2.82
N ILE A 85 0.25 -9.60 -2.88
CA ILE A 85 -0.62 -10.04 -1.78
C ILE A 85 -1.22 -11.39 -2.15
N LYS A 86 -0.81 -12.44 -1.45
CA LYS A 86 -1.34 -13.80 -1.68
C LYS A 86 -2.81 -13.89 -1.30
N CYS A 87 -3.64 -14.38 -2.21
CA CYS A 87 -5.09 -14.45 -2.02
C CYS A 87 -5.52 -15.62 -1.14
N ASN A 88 -4.74 -16.70 -1.17
CA ASN A 88 -4.89 -17.80 -0.23
C ASN A 88 -3.88 -17.62 0.90
N ASP A 89 -4.34 -16.99 1.98
CA ASP A 89 -3.55 -16.80 3.19
C ASP A 89 -3.35 -18.16 3.92
N PRO A 90 -2.11 -18.66 4.04
CA PRO A 90 -1.84 -19.91 4.77
C PRO A 90 -1.85 -19.72 6.29
N CYS A 91 -2.07 -18.52 6.82
CA CYS A 91 -2.08 -18.29 8.26
C CYS A 91 -3.16 -19.15 8.93
N PRO A 92 -2.80 -20.04 9.88
CA PRO A 92 -3.77 -20.82 10.63
C PRO A 92 -4.74 -19.87 11.34
N ALA A 93 -6.03 -20.21 11.37
CA ALA A 93 -7.07 -19.41 12.03
C ALA A 93 -6.76 -19.03 13.50
N ALA A 94 -5.82 -19.74 14.14
CA ALA A 94 -5.29 -19.42 15.47
C ALA A 94 -4.50 -18.09 15.53
N ALA A 95 -3.81 -17.69 14.46
CA ALA A 95 -3.13 -16.40 14.37
C ALA A 95 -4.12 -15.23 14.25
N ARG A 96 -5.30 -15.46 13.64
CA ARG A 96 -6.36 -14.44 13.49
C ARG A 96 -7.04 -14.08 14.82
N LYS A 97 -7.04 -14.96 15.82
CA LYS A 97 -7.64 -14.69 17.14
C LYS A 97 -6.85 -13.71 17.99
N LEU A 98 -5.54 -13.60 17.80
CA LEU A 98 -4.70 -12.67 18.56
C LEU A 98 -4.91 -11.20 18.15
N ALA A 99 -5.39 -10.94 16.93
CA ALA A 99 -5.70 -9.59 16.46
C ALA A 99 -7.04 -9.05 17.02
N THR A 100 -8.01 -9.91 17.32
CA THR A 100 -9.32 -9.47 17.86
C THR A 100 -9.26 -9.20 19.37
N GLU A 101 -8.37 -9.88 20.10
CA GLU A 101 -8.24 -9.72 21.56
C GLU A 101 -7.35 -8.53 21.97
N ALA A 102 -6.52 -8.01 21.07
CA ALA A 102 -5.72 -6.79 21.31
C ALA A 102 -6.54 -5.49 21.33
N ASN A 103 -7.80 -5.51 20.90
CA ASN A 103 -8.70 -4.33 20.87
C ASN A 103 -9.58 -4.17 22.11
N LYS A 104 -9.32 -4.90 23.21
CA LYS A 104 -10.14 -4.82 24.43
C LYS A 104 -9.30 -4.80 25.70
N GLY A 105 -8.83 -3.60 26.08
CA GLY A 105 -8.57 -3.24 27.48
C GLY A 105 -7.10 -3.12 27.91
N ASP A 106 -6.71 -1.88 28.20
CA ASP A 106 -5.58 -1.47 29.04
C ASP A 106 -5.60 -2.15 30.44
N GLU A 107 -4.43 -2.46 31.03
CA GLU A 107 -3.77 -1.69 32.12
C GLU A 107 -2.74 -2.51 32.95
N VAL A 108 -1.52 -1.94 33.09
CA VAL A 108 -0.43 -2.13 34.10
C VAL A 108 0.28 -3.52 34.22
N THR A 109 1.59 -3.71 33.97
CA THR A 109 2.75 -3.17 34.72
C THR A 109 4.09 -3.49 34.00
N GLY A 110 4.95 -2.48 33.84
CA GLY A 110 6.42 -2.57 33.89
C GLY A 110 7.18 -3.34 32.80
N GLY A 111 7.87 -2.61 31.91
CA GLY A 111 9.02 -3.12 31.17
C GLY A 111 9.05 -2.71 29.70
N TYR A 112 9.97 -1.82 29.34
CA TYR A 112 10.14 -1.27 28.00
C TYR A 112 10.32 -2.34 26.90
N ALA A 113 9.36 -2.42 25.98
CA ALA A 113 9.59 -2.83 24.61
C ALA A 113 8.68 -2.00 23.70
N LYS A 114 9.22 -0.95 23.06
CA LYS A 114 8.50 -0.21 22.01
C LYS A 114 8.35 -1.13 20.80
N LYS A 115 7.21 -1.82 20.71
CA LYS A 115 6.78 -2.55 19.52
C LYS A 115 5.87 -1.62 18.73
N THR A 116 6.43 -0.83 17.83
CA THR A 116 5.64 -0.05 16.88
C THR A 116 5.20 -1.00 15.77
N VAL A 117 4.02 -1.59 15.92
CA VAL A 117 3.34 -2.33 14.85
C VAL A 117 2.22 -1.45 14.37
N SER A 118 2.39 -0.83 13.21
CA SER A 118 1.30 -0.21 12.46
C SER A 118 0.90 -1.17 11.34
N GLU A 119 0.21 -2.25 11.69
CA GLU A 119 -0.55 -3.08 10.74
C GLU A 119 -1.94 -2.47 10.63
N HIS A 120 -2.24 -1.82 9.51
CA HIS A 120 -3.63 -1.50 9.15
C HIS A 120 -4.15 -2.62 8.25
N ALA A 121 -5.17 -3.31 8.78
CA ALA A 121 -5.77 -4.50 8.21
C ALA A 121 -6.48 -4.21 6.87
N ILE A 122 -6.26 -5.09 5.89
CA ILE A 122 -7.08 -5.17 4.67
C ILE A 122 -8.17 -6.21 4.95
N GLU A 123 -9.42 -5.77 5.09
CA GLU A 123 -10.57 -6.67 5.14
C GLU A 123 -11.07 -6.95 3.72
N ALA A 124 -10.90 -8.19 3.25
CA ALA A 124 -11.55 -8.68 2.04
C ALA A 124 -12.96 -9.19 2.39
N LYS A 125 -14.00 -8.65 1.76
CA LYS A 125 -15.36 -9.21 1.79
C LYS A 125 -15.65 -9.92 0.48
N THR A 126 -16.05 -11.19 0.60
CA THR A 126 -16.58 -12.10 -0.42
C THR A 126 -17.89 -11.63 -1.04
#